data_AF-A0AAU1NQ90-F1
#
_entry.id   AF-A0AAU1NQ90-F1
#
_cell.length_a   1.000
_cell.length_b   1.000
_cell.length_c   1.000
_cell.angle_alpha   90.00
_cell.angle_beta   90.00
_cell.angle_gamma   90.00
#
_symmetry.space_group_name_H-M   'P 1'
#
loop_
_entity.id
_entity.type
_entity.pdbx_description
1 polymer ?
#
loop_
_entity_poly.entity_id
_entity_poly.type
_entity_poly.pdbx_seq_one_letter_code
_entity_poly.pdbx_strand_id
1 'polypeptide(L)'
;MIHVGQKVGHQRNLEHGMVTRSWGFPRKPDWYGRREPDFAVLVTGAAPRVQPGEWEAKSVRMVLCKVQVGVYEGTAPHWPDEAAEERVIYPYRLGLEPLAVLDDVPLGPDGPLSAEASQAARRSGTQQGVGYLVAMDPQPLFDAASIEADWAGDHDVALAATPGVTLEQLEGPNSPRRGRRGAGRQMDPEKRKAVELYAEEKAVTHYQNPERGWTAHKVGKPYDLRLEREGRQRRVEVKGTTGAPTSVELTVNEVFHARDTHHTVDLFIVSDIKVTKTDGAYHCSGGDVLLLEDWQPAEADLRPTRYQYLVPQPPAAPQP
;
A
#
# COMPACT_ATOMS: atom_id res chain seq x y z
N MET A 1 8.85 -13.29 -5.63
CA MET A 1 10.19 -12.91 -5.14
C MET A 1 10.76 -11.76 -5.96
N ILE A 2 11.11 -10.66 -5.31
CA ILE A 2 11.61 -9.43 -5.94
C ILE A 2 12.85 -8.96 -5.19
N HIS A 3 13.95 -8.67 -5.86
CA HIS A 3 15.13 -8.07 -5.23
C HIS A 3 15.16 -6.56 -5.45
N VAL A 4 15.46 -5.82 -4.39
CA VAL A 4 15.59 -4.38 -4.40
C VAL A 4 17.04 -4.00 -4.14
N GLY A 5 17.63 -3.21 -5.04
CA GLY A 5 19.01 -2.76 -4.93
C GLY A 5 19.26 -1.89 -3.71
N GLN A 6 20.49 -1.88 -3.19
CA GLN A 6 20.85 -1.18 -1.93
C GLN A 6 21.17 0.31 -2.12
N LYS A 7 21.23 0.80 -3.36
CA LYS A 7 21.49 2.23 -3.61
C LYS A 7 20.35 3.06 -3.04
N VAL A 8 20.67 4.26 -2.53
CA VAL A 8 19.72 5.19 -1.91
C VAL A 8 18.47 5.42 -2.78
N GLY A 9 18.63 5.56 -4.10
CA GLY A 9 17.48 5.72 -5.01
C GLY A 9 16.52 4.53 -5.00
N HIS A 10 17.03 3.30 -5.00
CA HIS A 10 16.19 2.10 -4.95
C HIS A 10 15.47 1.94 -3.60
N GLN A 11 16.13 2.29 -2.49
CA GLN A 11 15.51 2.26 -1.17
C GLN A 11 14.40 3.31 -1.05
N ARG A 12 14.60 4.52 -1.59
CA ARG A 12 13.54 5.53 -1.69
C ARG A 12 12.35 5.04 -2.53
N ASN A 13 12.61 4.29 -3.60
CA ASN A 13 11.54 3.71 -4.41
C ASN A 13 10.78 2.61 -3.65
N LEU A 14 11.47 1.82 -2.83
CA LEU A 14 10.85 0.86 -1.91
C LEU A 14 9.95 1.57 -0.90
N GLU A 15 10.48 2.55 -0.17
CA GLU A 15 9.71 3.35 0.78
C GLU A 15 8.46 3.96 0.12
N HIS A 16 8.65 4.63 -1.02
CA HIS A 16 7.54 5.23 -1.76
C HIS A 16 6.50 4.20 -2.21
N GLY A 17 6.96 3.05 -2.73
CA GLY A 17 6.09 1.97 -3.17
C GLY A 17 5.26 1.38 -2.03
N MET A 18 5.84 1.17 -0.86
CA MET A 18 5.12 0.63 0.29
C MET A 18 4.11 1.64 0.87
N VAL A 19 4.43 2.94 0.86
CA VAL A 19 3.48 3.99 1.27
C VAL A 19 2.30 4.07 0.30
N THR A 20 2.58 4.04 -1.00
CA THR A 20 1.58 4.18 -2.06
C THR A 20 0.93 2.85 -2.48
N ARG A 21 1.31 1.74 -1.84
CA ARG A 21 0.77 0.40 -2.10
C ARG A 21 1.02 -0.11 -3.51
N SER A 22 2.13 0.31 -4.11
CA SER A 22 2.48 -0.01 -5.50
C SER A 22 3.92 -0.49 -5.62
N TRP A 23 4.16 -1.50 -6.44
CA TRP A 23 5.50 -1.87 -6.90
C TRP A 23 5.59 -1.92 -8.41
N GLY A 24 6.69 -1.45 -8.98
CA GLY A 24 6.85 -1.29 -10.43
C GLY A 24 7.98 -2.13 -11.01
N PHE A 25 7.77 -2.60 -12.25
CA PHE A 25 8.76 -3.31 -13.05
C PHE A 25 9.11 -2.51 -14.31
N PRO A 26 10.41 -2.43 -14.67
CA PRO A 26 10.84 -1.67 -15.86
C PRO A 26 10.48 -2.35 -17.18
N ARG A 27 10.10 -3.64 -17.13
CA ARG A 27 9.65 -4.43 -18.27
C ARG A 27 8.57 -5.40 -17.82
N LYS A 28 7.75 -5.83 -18.78
CA LYS A 28 6.67 -6.79 -18.58
C LYS A 28 7.22 -8.08 -17.94
N PRO A 29 6.74 -8.48 -16.76
CA PRO A 29 7.13 -9.77 -16.19
C PRO A 29 6.65 -10.93 -17.07
N ASP A 30 7.44 -11.99 -17.20
CA ASP A 30 7.11 -13.14 -18.06
C ASP A 30 5.83 -13.89 -17.64
N TRP A 31 5.45 -13.74 -16.37
CA TRP A 31 4.26 -14.32 -15.79
C TRP A 31 3.02 -13.41 -15.88
N TYR A 32 3.17 -12.16 -16.36
CA TYR A 32 2.05 -11.23 -16.50
C TYR A 32 0.95 -11.81 -17.42
N GLY A 33 -0.28 -11.82 -16.94
CA GLY A 33 -1.45 -12.36 -17.64
C GLY A 33 -1.53 -13.90 -17.65
N ARG A 34 -0.57 -14.60 -17.02
CA ARG A 34 -0.57 -16.06 -16.92
C ARG A 34 -0.97 -16.54 -15.54
N ARG A 35 -0.48 -15.87 -14.49
CA ARG A 35 -0.78 -16.14 -13.09
C ARG A 35 -0.66 -14.85 -12.28
N GLU A 36 -1.54 -14.71 -11.30
CA GLU A 36 -1.46 -13.65 -10.30
C GLU A 36 -0.84 -14.24 -9.03
N PRO A 37 0.23 -13.63 -8.48
CA PRO A 37 0.80 -14.07 -7.21
C PRO A 37 -0.12 -13.67 -6.05
N ASP A 38 -0.21 -14.51 -5.02
CA ASP A 38 -0.90 -14.16 -3.76
C ASP A 38 -0.05 -13.20 -2.90
N PHE A 39 1.28 -13.38 -2.93
CA PHE A 39 2.24 -12.58 -2.16
C PHE A 39 3.41 -12.08 -3.00
N ALA A 40 3.93 -10.93 -2.60
CA ALA A 40 5.21 -10.41 -3.02
C ALA A 40 6.14 -10.28 -1.80
N VAL A 41 7.33 -10.89 -1.92
CA VAL A 41 8.43 -10.70 -0.96
C VAL A 41 9.50 -9.86 -1.63
N LEU A 42 9.71 -8.65 -1.12
CA LEU A 42 10.73 -7.72 -1.58
C LEU A 42 11.98 -7.87 -0.69
N VAL A 43 13.09 -8.30 -1.27
CA VAL A 43 14.32 -8.66 -0.59
C VAL A 43 15.40 -7.62 -0.84
N THR A 44 16.05 -7.14 0.21
CA THR A 44 17.17 -6.19 0.11
C THR A 44 18.23 -6.42 1.19
N GLY A 45 19.39 -5.79 1.09
CA GLY A 45 20.47 -5.94 2.09
C GLY A 45 21.61 -6.90 1.68
N ALA A 46 21.46 -7.66 0.60
CA ALA A 46 22.53 -8.50 0.06
C ALA A 46 22.77 -8.26 -1.44
N ALA A 47 24.05 -8.25 -1.84
CA ALA A 47 24.45 -8.18 -3.24
C ALA A 47 24.16 -9.53 -3.96
N PRO A 48 23.35 -9.53 -5.03
CA PRO A 48 22.87 -10.77 -5.66
C PRO A 48 23.88 -11.40 -6.64
N ARG A 49 24.91 -10.66 -7.07
CA ARG A 49 25.92 -11.08 -8.06
C ARG A 49 27.06 -11.86 -7.40
N VAL A 50 26.70 -12.93 -6.71
CA VAL A 50 27.62 -13.81 -5.99
C VAL A 50 27.28 -15.28 -6.26
N GLN A 51 28.20 -16.18 -5.89
CA GLN A 51 27.97 -17.62 -6.02
C GLN A 51 26.82 -18.06 -5.09
N PRO A 52 26.04 -19.10 -5.46
CA PRO A 52 24.90 -19.57 -4.67
C PRO A 52 25.19 -19.81 -3.18
N GLY A 53 26.30 -20.50 -2.84
CA GLY A 53 26.67 -20.74 -1.45
C GLY A 53 27.04 -19.46 -0.68
N GLU A 54 27.62 -18.47 -1.35
CA GLU A 54 27.88 -17.16 -0.72
C GLU A 54 26.59 -16.37 -0.52
N TRP A 55 25.60 -16.53 -1.40
CA TRP A 55 24.27 -15.94 -1.23
C TRP A 55 23.54 -16.55 -0.03
N GLU A 56 23.56 -17.87 0.09
CA GLU A 56 22.89 -18.61 1.18
C GLU A 56 23.51 -18.32 2.55
N ALA A 57 24.78 -17.93 2.60
CA ALA A 57 25.46 -17.52 3.83
C ALA A 57 25.10 -16.10 4.32
N LYS A 58 24.24 -15.36 3.60
CA LYS A 58 23.88 -13.98 3.93
C LYS A 58 22.53 -13.90 4.64
N SER A 59 22.35 -12.80 5.36
CA SER A 59 21.05 -12.36 5.87
C SER A 59 20.58 -11.10 5.14
N VAL A 60 19.27 -10.92 5.07
CA VAL A 60 18.61 -9.85 4.33
C VAL A 60 17.45 -9.26 5.11
N ARG A 61 17.03 -8.08 4.67
CA ARG A 61 15.73 -7.54 4.97
C ARG A 61 14.70 -8.05 3.96
N MET A 62 13.51 -8.39 4.43
CA MET A 62 12.37 -8.74 3.60
C MET A 62 11.18 -7.84 3.95
N VAL A 63 10.49 -7.32 2.94
CA VAL A 63 9.16 -6.74 3.09
C VAL A 63 8.16 -7.74 2.53
N LEU A 64 7.28 -8.23 3.41
CA LEU A 64 6.22 -9.17 3.07
C LEU A 64 4.96 -8.40 2.71
N CYS A 65 4.44 -8.62 1.50
CA CYS A 65 3.24 -7.96 1.01
C CYS A 65 2.24 -8.99 0.49
N LYS A 66 0.95 -8.81 0.81
CA LYS A 66 -0.15 -9.43 0.08
C LYS A 66 -0.35 -8.68 -1.23
N VAL A 67 -0.62 -9.41 -2.30
CA VAL A 67 -0.95 -8.84 -3.60
C VAL A 67 -2.47 -8.69 -3.65
N GLN A 68 -2.94 -7.44 -3.80
CA GLN A 68 -4.36 -7.12 -3.83
C GLN A 68 -4.83 -6.73 -5.24
N VAL A 69 -3.92 -6.20 -6.05
CA VAL A 69 -4.20 -5.88 -7.45
C VAL A 69 -3.12 -6.52 -8.29
N GLY A 70 -3.55 -7.31 -9.27
CA GLY A 70 -2.70 -7.90 -10.29
C GLY A 70 -1.91 -6.86 -11.08
N VAL A 71 -1.06 -7.30 -12.00
CA VAL A 71 -0.23 -6.36 -12.75
C VAL A 71 -1.09 -5.47 -13.65
N TYR A 72 -0.88 -4.15 -13.58
CA TYR A 72 -1.55 -3.14 -14.40
C TYR A 72 -0.51 -2.20 -15.04
N GLU A 73 -0.94 -1.44 -16.05
CA GLU A 73 -0.06 -0.47 -16.74
C GLU A 73 -0.27 0.93 -16.16
N GLY A 74 0.75 1.46 -15.50
CA GLY A 74 0.77 2.83 -15.01
C GLY A 74 1.20 3.81 -16.10
N THR A 75 0.45 4.90 -16.25
CA THR A 75 0.64 5.85 -17.36
C THR A 75 1.31 7.17 -16.96
N ALA A 76 1.67 7.33 -15.70
CA ALA A 76 2.21 8.58 -15.15
C ALA A 76 3.41 8.33 -14.23
N PRO A 77 4.41 9.23 -14.18
CA PRO A 77 5.48 9.15 -13.18
C PRO A 77 4.92 9.01 -11.76
N HIS A 78 5.38 7.99 -11.04
CA HIS A 78 4.93 7.65 -9.70
C HIS A 78 6.11 7.60 -8.72
N TRP A 79 7.19 6.90 -9.07
CA TRP A 79 8.36 6.80 -8.19
C TRP A 79 9.21 8.08 -8.15
N PRO A 80 9.98 8.31 -7.07
CA PRO A 80 10.85 9.50 -6.94
C PRO A 80 11.84 9.71 -8.09
N ASP A 81 12.39 8.65 -8.67
CA ASP A 81 13.27 8.71 -9.84
C ASP A 81 12.49 9.04 -11.12
N GLU A 82 11.32 8.45 -11.32
CA GLU A 82 10.42 8.81 -12.43
C GLU A 82 9.99 10.28 -12.37
N ALA A 83 9.69 10.79 -11.17
CA ALA A 83 9.32 12.18 -10.96
C ALA A 83 10.50 13.12 -11.24
N ALA A 84 11.72 12.74 -10.86
CA ALA A 84 12.93 13.52 -11.13
C ALA A 84 13.31 13.52 -12.61
N GLU A 85 13.04 12.42 -13.33
CA GLU A 85 13.31 12.27 -14.77
C GLU A 85 12.12 12.65 -15.66
N GLU A 86 10.99 13.06 -15.07
CA GLU A 86 9.73 13.39 -15.75
C GLU A 86 9.26 12.32 -16.76
N ARG A 87 9.55 11.04 -16.48
CA ARG A 87 9.21 9.92 -17.37
C ARG A 87 8.83 8.67 -16.60
N VAL A 88 8.01 7.83 -17.22
CA VAL A 88 7.68 6.50 -16.68
C VAL A 88 8.86 5.56 -16.95
N ILE A 89 9.41 4.99 -15.87
CA ILE A 89 10.50 4.01 -15.86
C ILE A 89 9.95 2.62 -15.53
N TYR A 90 8.92 2.53 -14.69
CA TYR A 90 8.30 1.29 -14.22
C TYR A 90 6.80 1.24 -14.61
N PRO A 91 6.50 1.02 -15.90
CA PRO A 91 5.12 1.06 -16.39
C PRO A 91 4.28 -0.13 -15.92
N TYR A 92 4.88 -1.28 -15.59
CA TYR A 92 4.12 -2.45 -15.14
C TYR A 92 4.08 -2.48 -13.61
N ARG A 93 2.92 -2.30 -13.01
CA ARG A 93 2.75 -2.07 -11.58
C ARG A 93 1.92 -3.17 -10.93
N LEU A 94 2.15 -3.42 -9.65
CA LEU A 94 1.43 -4.39 -8.83
C LEU A 94 0.88 -3.67 -7.60
N GLY A 95 -0.35 -3.95 -7.20
CA GLY A 95 -0.92 -3.43 -5.96
C GLY A 95 -0.54 -4.31 -4.77
N LEU A 96 0.22 -3.73 -3.84
CA LEU A 96 0.77 -4.41 -2.68
C LEU A 96 0.22 -3.86 -1.36
N GLU A 97 -0.25 -4.75 -0.50
CA GLU A 97 -0.55 -4.47 0.90
C GLU A 97 0.60 -4.95 1.79
N PRO A 98 1.45 -4.05 2.35
CA PRO A 98 2.51 -4.45 3.25
C PRO A 98 1.96 -5.04 4.55
N LEU A 99 2.46 -6.22 4.90
CA LEU A 99 2.03 -6.98 6.07
C LEU A 99 3.05 -6.87 7.21
N ALA A 100 4.33 -7.01 6.89
CA ALA A 100 5.42 -6.96 7.86
C ALA A 100 6.77 -6.65 7.20
N VAL A 101 7.73 -6.21 8.03
CA VAL A 101 9.16 -6.14 7.68
C VAL A 101 9.89 -7.14 8.57
N LEU A 102 10.71 -7.98 7.95
CA LEU A 102 11.61 -8.90 8.61
C LEU A 102 13.05 -8.42 8.38
N ASP A 103 13.82 -8.31 9.45
CA ASP A 103 15.24 -7.96 9.42
C ASP A 103 16.10 -9.18 9.71
N ASP A 104 17.36 -9.14 9.24
CA ASP A 104 18.38 -10.17 9.49
C ASP A 104 17.95 -11.61 9.13
N VAL A 105 17.07 -11.75 8.14
CA VAL A 105 16.51 -13.03 7.70
C VAL A 105 17.57 -13.86 6.96
N PRO A 106 17.92 -15.08 7.42
CA PRO A 106 18.85 -15.94 6.70
C PRO A 106 18.33 -16.35 5.32
N LEU A 107 19.22 -16.39 4.32
CA LEU A 107 18.92 -16.84 2.95
C LEU A 107 19.18 -18.34 2.71
N GLY A 108 19.85 -19.00 3.66
CA GLY A 108 20.17 -20.41 3.61
C GLY A 108 19.03 -21.32 4.09
N PRO A 109 19.29 -22.62 4.26
CA PRO A 109 18.29 -23.63 4.63
C PRO A 109 17.57 -23.39 5.97
N ASP A 110 18.20 -22.66 6.88
CA ASP A 110 17.65 -22.32 8.20
C ASP A 110 16.70 -21.10 8.16
N GLY A 111 16.57 -20.45 6.99
CA GLY A 111 15.69 -19.31 6.78
C GLY A 111 14.25 -19.70 6.46
N PRO A 112 13.32 -18.73 6.49
CA PRO A 112 11.89 -18.96 6.20
C PRO A 112 11.59 -19.12 4.70
N LEU A 113 12.58 -18.90 3.81
CA LEU A 113 12.42 -19.10 2.37
C LEU A 113 12.80 -20.52 1.97
N SER A 114 12.04 -21.12 1.06
CA SER A 114 12.50 -22.31 0.35
C SER A 114 13.78 -22.01 -0.45
N ALA A 115 14.58 -23.04 -0.73
CA ALA A 115 15.79 -22.88 -1.55
C ALA A 115 15.48 -22.25 -2.93
N GLU A 116 14.35 -22.65 -3.54
CA GLU A 116 13.88 -22.06 -4.80
C GLU A 116 13.53 -20.57 -4.64
N ALA A 117 12.83 -20.19 -3.56
CA ALA A 117 12.49 -18.81 -3.25
C ALA A 117 13.72 -17.93 -3.03
N SER A 118 14.70 -18.40 -2.25
CA SER A 118 15.96 -17.71 -2.02
C SER A 118 16.74 -17.51 -3.34
N GLN A 119 16.83 -18.54 -4.18
CA GLN A 119 17.49 -18.44 -5.48
C GLN A 119 16.71 -17.53 -6.45
N ALA A 120 15.38 -17.53 -6.41
CA ALA A 120 14.55 -16.62 -7.19
C ALA A 120 14.76 -15.15 -6.80
N ALA A 121 14.90 -14.86 -5.50
CA ALA A 121 15.28 -13.53 -5.03
C ALA A 121 16.67 -13.13 -5.55
N ARG A 122 17.68 -14.00 -5.48
CA ARG A 122 19.01 -13.75 -6.07
C ARG A 122 18.92 -13.43 -7.56
N ARG A 123 18.20 -14.27 -8.33
CA ARG A 123 18.03 -14.11 -9.78
C ARG A 123 17.35 -12.78 -10.12
N SER A 124 16.32 -12.39 -9.37
CA SER A 124 15.64 -11.10 -9.52
C SER A 124 16.65 -9.95 -9.54
N GLY A 125 17.58 -9.93 -8.60
CA GLY A 125 18.58 -8.87 -8.48
C GLY A 125 19.63 -8.88 -9.61
N THR A 126 19.90 -10.03 -10.21
CA THR A 126 20.76 -10.12 -11.41
C THR A 126 20.06 -9.69 -12.69
N GLN A 127 18.73 -9.64 -12.71
CA GLN A 127 17.90 -9.33 -13.88
C GLN A 127 17.05 -8.07 -13.69
N GLN A 128 17.68 -6.98 -13.24
CA GLN A 128 17.05 -5.65 -13.07
C GLN A 128 15.84 -5.64 -12.12
N GLY A 129 15.82 -6.51 -11.11
CA GLY A 129 14.73 -6.57 -10.13
C GLY A 129 13.42 -7.12 -10.69
N VAL A 130 13.44 -7.78 -11.86
CA VAL A 130 12.24 -8.47 -12.36
C VAL A 130 11.83 -9.55 -11.37
N GLY A 131 10.56 -9.57 -10.99
CA GLY A 131 10.03 -10.54 -10.03
C GLY A 131 9.93 -11.94 -10.62
N TYR A 132 10.17 -12.96 -9.81
CA TYR A 132 9.96 -14.37 -10.14
C TYR A 132 8.83 -14.96 -9.30
N LEU A 133 7.95 -15.72 -9.95
CA LEU A 133 6.97 -16.57 -9.28
C LEU A 133 7.66 -17.82 -8.75
N VAL A 134 7.28 -18.19 -7.53
CA VAL A 134 7.73 -19.41 -6.86
C VAL A 134 6.50 -19.97 -6.15
N ALA A 135 6.22 -21.26 -6.35
CA ALA A 135 5.24 -21.96 -5.55
C ALA A 135 5.91 -22.35 -4.23
N MET A 136 5.45 -21.77 -3.12
CA MET A 136 5.95 -22.11 -1.80
C MET A 136 4.84 -21.94 -0.77
N ASP A 137 4.98 -22.64 0.35
CA ASP A 137 4.21 -22.37 1.56
C ASP A 137 4.74 -21.08 2.21
N PRO A 138 3.94 -20.01 2.34
CA PRO A 138 4.32 -18.78 3.00
C PRO A 138 4.22 -18.85 4.54
N GLN A 139 3.69 -19.92 5.14
CA GLN A 139 3.52 -20.01 6.60
C GLN A 139 4.81 -19.72 7.39
N PRO A 140 6.00 -20.23 7.01
CA PRO A 140 7.25 -19.89 7.72
C PRO A 140 7.59 -18.39 7.71
N LEU A 141 7.13 -17.63 6.71
CA LEU A 141 7.29 -16.17 6.68
C LEU A 141 6.31 -15.48 7.64
N PHE A 142 5.08 -16.00 7.77
CA PHE A 142 4.10 -15.49 8.73
C PHE A 142 4.55 -15.75 10.17
N ASP A 143 5.03 -16.96 10.45
CA ASP A 143 5.57 -17.34 11.76
C ASP A 143 6.75 -16.43 12.14
N ALA A 144 7.69 -16.21 11.21
CA ALA A 144 8.81 -15.29 11.42
C ALA A 144 8.37 -13.84 11.66
N ALA A 145 7.22 -13.44 11.09
CA ALA A 145 6.62 -12.12 11.25
C ALA A 145 5.68 -12.01 12.46
N SER A 146 5.49 -13.10 13.22
CA SER A 146 4.49 -13.19 14.28
C SER A 146 3.08 -12.82 13.80
N ILE A 147 2.75 -13.21 12.57
CA ILE A 147 1.41 -13.07 12.00
C ILE A 147 0.63 -14.35 12.29
N GLU A 148 -0.48 -14.22 13.02
CA GLU A 148 -1.38 -15.34 13.28
C GLU A 148 -2.20 -15.64 12.01
N ALA A 149 -1.77 -16.65 11.25
CA ALA A 149 -2.44 -17.12 10.04
C ALA A 149 -2.40 -18.65 9.97
N ASP A 150 -3.43 -19.27 9.36
CA ASP A 150 -3.44 -20.68 8.96
C ASP A 150 -3.50 -20.76 7.43
N TRP A 151 -2.34 -20.70 6.78
CA TRP A 151 -2.28 -20.73 5.33
C TRP A 151 -2.84 -22.02 4.72
N ALA A 152 -2.71 -23.15 5.43
CA ALA A 152 -3.17 -24.45 4.93
C ALA A 152 -4.70 -24.55 4.92
N GLY A 153 -5.37 -23.87 5.86
CA GLY A 153 -6.83 -23.82 5.94
C GLY A 153 -7.45 -22.68 5.13
N ASP A 154 -6.99 -21.45 5.37
CA ASP A 154 -7.67 -20.24 4.91
C ASP A 154 -7.21 -19.77 3.52
N HIS A 155 -5.97 -20.12 3.14
CA HIS A 155 -5.31 -19.58 1.95
C HIS A 155 -5.37 -18.04 1.86
N ASP A 156 -5.41 -17.38 3.01
CA ASP A 156 -5.37 -15.92 3.12
C ASP A 156 -4.79 -15.47 4.47
N VAL A 157 -4.48 -14.18 4.58
CA VAL A 157 -4.07 -13.50 5.82
C VAL A 157 -4.98 -12.30 6.05
N ALA A 158 -5.69 -12.30 7.18
CA ALA A 158 -6.51 -11.18 7.61
C ALA A 158 -5.63 -9.96 7.92
N LEU A 159 -6.02 -8.77 7.42
CA LEU A 159 -5.27 -7.55 7.65
C LEU A 159 -5.16 -7.20 9.14
N ALA A 160 -6.22 -7.49 9.90
CA ALA A 160 -6.29 -7.31 11.36
C ALA A 160 -5.25 -8.13 12.14
N ALA A 161 -4.79 -9.26 11.59
CA ALA A 161 -3.78 -10.12 12.21
C ALA A 161 -2.34 -9.67 11.90
N THR A 162 -2.17 -8.60 11.12
CA THR A 162 -0.84 -8.15 10.67
C THR A 162 -0.35 -6.92 11.44
N PRO A 163 0.96 -6.82 11.74
CA PRO A 163 1.52 -5.64 12.39
C PRO A 163 1.51 -4.41 11.46
N GLY A 164 1.46 -4.64 10.15
CA GLY A 164 1.68 -3.61 9.15
C GLY A 164 3.11 -3.14 9.10
N VAL A 165 3.33 -2.09 8.33
CA VAL A 165 4.66 -1.55 8.06
C VAL A 165 4.67 -0.04 8.28
N THR A 166 5.57 0.41 9.12
CA THR A 166 5.84 1.83 9.34
C THR A 166 6.98 2.31 8.42
N LEU A 167 7.02 3.62 8.16
CA LEU A 167 8.11 4.26 7.42
C LEU A 167 9.48 4.03 8.09
N GLU A 168 9.53 4.08 9.43
CA GLU A 168 10.75 3.87 10.20
C GLU A 168 11.34 2.47 9.98
N GLN A 169 10.47 1.44 9.95
CA GLN A 169 10.90 0.08 9.64
C GLN A 169 11.49 -0.04 8.22
N LEU A 170 10.92 0.69 7.25
CA LEU A 170 11.40 0.70 5.86
C LEU A 170 12.76 1.39 5.69
N GLU A 171 13.00 2.51 6.38
CA GLU A 171 14.27 3.25 6.32
C GLU A 171 15.45 2.41 6.85
N GLY A 172 15.23 1.62 7.91
CA GLY A 172 16.23 0.72 8.49
C GLY A 172 17.34 1.37 9.33
N PRO A 173 18.10 0.56 10.08
CA PRO A 173 19.00 1.05 11.14
C PRO A 173 20.23 1.81 10.64
N ASN A 174 20.66 1.57 9.39
CA ASN A 174 21.85 2.17 8.79
C ASN A 174 21.54 3.25 7.74
N SER A 175 20.29 3.70 7.63
CA SER A 175 19.98 4.85 6.78
C SER A 175 20.68 6.10 7.32
N PRO A 176 21.41 6.85 6.47
CA PRO A 176 22.16 8.01 6.92
C PRO A 176 21.23 8.96 7.65
N ARG A 177 21.48 9.17 8.95
CA ARG A 177 20.71 10.09 9.81
C ARG A 177 20.66 11.44 9.11
N ARG A 178 19.53 11.72 8.45
CA ARG A 178 19.27 13.00 7.82
C ARG A 178 19.52 14.09 8.87
N GLY A 179 20.23 15.14 8.47
CA GLY A 179 20.21 16.40 9.20
C GLY A 179 18.76 16.78 9.45
N ARG A 180 18.32 16.65 10.71
CA ARG A 180 16.99 17.04 11.20
C ARG A 180 16.85 18.55 11.08
N ARG A 181 16.57 19.03 9.87
CA ARG A 181 15.96 20.34 9.60
C ARG A 181 14.96 20.16 8.46
N GLY A 182 13.70 19.92 8.83
CA GLY A 182 12.53 20.39 8.08
C GLY A 182 12.09 19.70 6.79
N ALA A 183 12.81 18.70 6.24
CA ALA A 183 12.49 18.13 4.92
C ALA A 183 11.98 16.67 4.92
N GLY A 184 11.17 16.31 5.92
CA GLY A 184 10.55 14.99 6.04
C GLY A 184 9.12 15.02 6.60
N ARG A 185 8.45 16.17 6.52
CA ARG A 185 7.14 16.39 7.14
C ARG A 185 6.10 16.57 6.05
N GLN A 186 5.17 15.62 5.99
CA GLN A 186 3.98 15.58 5.15
C GLN A 186 4.25 15.37 3.65
N MET A 187 3.56 14.38 3.06
CA MET A 187 3.13 14.52 1.67
C MET A 187 2.61 15.94 1.50
N ASP A 188 3.10 16.67 0.50
CA ASP A 188 2.70 18.05 0.24
C ASP A 188 1.18 18.20 0.49
N PRO A 189 0.76 18.92 1.55
CA PRO A 189 -0.65 18.98 1.93
C PRO A 189 -1.54 19.48 0.78
N GLU A 190 -1.00 20.33 -0.09
CA GLU A 190 -1.68 20.81 -1.29
C GLU A 190 -1.87 19.67 -2.30
N LYS A 191 -0.86 18.82 -2.49
CA LYS A 191 -0.96 17.61 -3.33
C LYS A 191 -2.04 16.67 -2.80
N ARG A 192 -2.04 16.39 -1.50
CA ARG A 192 -3.04 15.51 -0.88
C ARG A 192 -4.45 16.08 -1.05
N LYS A 193 -4.61 17.38 -0.83
CA LYS A 193 -5.90 18.04 -0.98
C LYS A 193 -6.38 18.02 -2.43
N ALA A 194 -5.49 18.22 -3.41
CA ALA A 194 -5.83 18.14 -4.82
C ALA A 194 -6.33 16.73 -5.21
N VAL A 195 -5.69 15.68 -4.69
CA VAL A 195 -6.12 14.28 -4.89
C VAL A 195 -7.49 14.01 -4.26
N GLU A 196 -7.74 14.45 -3.03
CA GLU A 196 -9.04 14.32 -2.35
C GLU A 196 -10.16 15.01 -3.14
N LEU A 197 -9.96 16.28 -3.53
CA LEU A 197 -10.95 17.05 -4.29
C LEU A 197 -11.24 16.43 -5.66
N TYR A 198 -10.20 15.96 -6.36
CA TYR A 198 -10.34 15.30 -7.65
C TYR A 198 -11.16 14.02 -7.54
N ALA A 199 -10.91 13.20 -6.51
CA ALA A 199 -11.67 11.97 -6.28
C ALA A 199 -13.16 12.26 -5.99
N GLU A 200 -13.45 13.26 -5.15
CA GLU A 200 -14.83 13.72 -4.87
C GLU A 200 -15.55 14.19 -6.14
N GLU A 201 -14.90 15.01 -6.97
CA GLU A 201 -15.46 15.51 -8.22
C GLU A 201 -15.77 14.37 -9.20
N LYS A 202 -14.89 13.37 -9.26
CA LYS A 202 -15.10 12.18 -10.07
C LYS A 202 -16.27 11.33 -9.55
N ALA A 203 -16.42 11.20 -8.23
CA ALA A 203 -17.57 10.54 -7.61
C ALA A 203 -18.89 11.27 -7.92
N VAL A 204 -18.91 12.60 -7.75
CA VAL A 204 -20.07 13.43 -8.12
C VAL A 204 -20.45 13.23 -9.59
N THR A 205 -19.48 13.32 -10.50
CA THR A 205 -19.68 13.09 -11.93
C THR A 205 -20.23 11.70 -12.22
N HIS A 206 -19.71 10.67 -11.53
CA HIS A 206 -20.17 9.30 -11.69
C HIS A 206 -21.65 9.15 -11.34
N TYR A 207 -22.09 9.63 -10.16
CA TYR A 207 -23.47 9.46 -9.70
C TYR A 207 -24.46 10.39 -10.41
N GLN A 208 -24.04 11.60 -10.78
CA GLN A 208 -24.87 12.55 -11.54
C GLN A 208 -25.03 12.18 -13.02
N ASN A 209 -24.37 11.13 -13.50
CA ASN A 209 -24.62 10.61 -14.84
C ASN A 209 -26.13 10.36 -15.03
N PRO A 210 -26.76 10.88 -16.10
CA PRO A 210 -28.20 10.72 -16.36
C PRO A 210 -28.70 9.26 -16.34
N GLU A 211 -27.85 8.31 -16.71
CA GLU A 211 -28.19 6.87 -16.68
C GLU A 211 -28.36 6.34 -15.25
N ARG A 212 -27.71 6.97 -14.26
CA ARG A 212 -27.82 6.62 -12.85
C ARG A 212 -28.88 7.45 -12.13
N GLY A 213 -29.08 8.70 -12.53
CA GLY A 213 -30.17 9.55 -12.07
C GLY A 213 -30.10 9.95 -10.59
N TRP A 214 -28.91 9.95 -9.97
CA TRP A 214 -28.75 10.44 -8.60
C TRP A 214 -28.45 11.94 -8.58
N THR A 215 -29.06 12.66 -7.64
CA THR A 215 -28.59 13.98 -7.25
C THR A 215 -27.54 13.82 -6.15
N ALA A 216 -26.32 14.28 -6.39
CA ALA A 216 -25.22 14.24 -5.42
C ALA A 216 -25.06 15.59 -4.71
N HIS A 217 -25.01 15.56 -3.38
CA HIS A 217 -24.73 16.70 -2.51
C HIS A 217 -23.43 16.47 -1.75
N LYS A 218 -22.48 17.41 -1.82
CA LYS A 218 -21.27 17.38 -0.98
C LYS A 218 -21.64 17.74 0.46
N VAL A 219 -21.28 16.90 1.43
CA VAL A 219 -21.63 17.03 2.85
C VAL A 219 -20.38 17.21 3.71
N GLY A 220 -19.43 16.28 3.64
CA GLY A 220 -18.17 16.31 4.43
C GLY A 220 -18.10 15.23 5.50
N LYS A 221 -18.31 15.56 6.79
CA LYS A 221 -18.32 14.54 7.86
C LYS A 221 -19.75 14.19 8.26
N PRO A 222 -20.08 12.91 8.54
CA PRO A 222 -19.17 11.75 8.63
C PRO A 222 -18.94 10.98 7.31
N TYR A 223 -19.42 11.51 6.18
CA TYR A 223 -19.25 10.95 4.83
C TYR A 223 -19.27 12.08 3.78
N ASP A 224 -18.58 11.88 2.67
CA ASP A 224 -18.34 12.95 1.69
C ASP A 224 -19.58 13.37 0.92
N LEU A 225 -20.37 12.42 0.40
CA LEU A 225 -21.54 12.71 -0.45
C LEU A 225 -22.85 12.12 0.10
N ARG A 226 -23.94 12.89 -0.03
CA ARG A 226 -25.32 12.38 0.09
C ARG A 226 -25.94 12.29 -1.29
N LEU A 227 -26.43 11.11 -1.65
CA LEU A 227 -27.13 10.87 -2.90
C LEU A 227 -28.63 10.79 -2.65
N GLU A 228 -29.42 11.43 -3.51
CA GLU A 228 -30.88 11.40 -3.47
C GLU A 228 -31.46 11.00 -4.83
N ARG A 229 -32.40 10.04 -4.84
CA ARG A 229 -33.14 9.61 -6.04
C ARG A 229 -34.46 8.98 -5.64
N GLU A 230 -35.58 9.54 -6.12
CA GLU A 230 -36.93 8.98 -5.93
C GLU A 230 -37.27 8.60 -4.47
N GLY A 231 -36.89 9.48 -3.52
CA GLY A 231 -37.11 9.23 -2.09
C GLY A 231 -36.13 8.23 -1.44
N ARG A 232 -35.19 7.65 -2.21
CA ARG A 232 -34.08 6.86 -1.69
C ARG A 232 -32.89 7.76 -1.41
N GLN A 233 -32.14 7.40 -0.37
CA GLN A 233 -30.91 8.09 0.02
C GLN A 233 -29.77 7.11 0.15
N ARG A 234 -28.59 7.47 -0.37
CA ARG A 234 -27.32 6.78 -0.10
C ARG A 234 -26.29 7.78 0.41
N ARG A 235 -25.30 7.28 1.14
CA ARG A 235 -24.11 8.03 1.54
C ARG A 235 -22.92 7.48 0.77
N VAL A 236 -21.92 8.31 0.48
CA VAL A 236 -20.70 7.86 -0.20
C VAL A 236 -19.51 8.37 0.59
N GLU A 237 -18.62 7.45 0.94
CA GLU A 237 -17.26 7.77 1.39
C GLU A 237 -16.34 7.72 0.17
N VAL A 238 -15.55 8.76 -0.06
CA VAL A 238 -14.70 8.90 -1.24
C VAL A 238 -13.23 8.88 -0.85
N LYS A 239 -12.43 8.01 -1.48
CA LYS A 239 -11.00 7.91 -1.24
C LYS A 239 -10.22 8.10 -2.54
N GLY A 240 -9.13 8.86 -2.48
CA GLY A 240 -8.23 9.09 -3.61
C GLY A 240 -6.81 8.63 -3.30
N THR A 241 -6.17 7.95 -4.24
CA THR A 241 -4.75 7.56 -4.14
C THR A 241 -4.05 7.67 -5.49
N THR A 242 -2.75 7.97 -5.47
CA THR A 242 -1.90 7.96 -6.67
C THR A 242 -1.33 6.58 -6.98
N GLY A 243 -1.43 5.64 -6.04
CA GLY A 243 -1.00 4.26 -6.23
C GLY A 243 -2.18 3.30 -6.40
N ALA A 244 -1.98 2.03 -6.04
CA ALA A 244 -3.00 1.00 -6.19
C ALA A 244 -4.07 1.06 -5.08
N PRO A 245 -5.32 0.65 -5.37
CA PRO A 245 -6.42 0.63 -4.41
C PRO A 245 -6.38 -0.62 -3.50
N THR A 246 -5.28 -0.85 -2.77
CA THR A 246 -5.16 -2.07 -1.92
C THR A 246 -5.86 -1.92 -0.57
N SER A 247 -5.71 -0.76 0.06
CA SER A 247 -6.35 -0.38 1.31
C SER A 247 -6.46 1.14 1.40
N VAL A 248 -7.37 1.61 2.24
CA VAL A 248 -7.64 3.04 2.45
C VAL A 248 -7.64 3.36 3.94
N GLU A 249 -7.26 4.59 4.30
CA GLU A 249 -7.39 5.06 5.68
C GLU A 249 -8.85 5.38 5.98
N LEU A 250 -9.37 4.80 7.06
CA LEU A 250 -10.69 5.08 7.60
C LEU A 250 -10.60 5.67 9.00
N THR A 251 -11.46 6.63 9.31
CA THR A 251 -11.68 7.05 10.70
C THR A 251 -12.63 6.11 11.42
N VAL A 252 -12.57 6.07 12.75
CA VAL A 252 -13.50 5.28 13.58
C VAL A 252 -14.96 5.67 13.29
N ASN A 253 -15.22 6.95 13.03
CA ASN A 253 -16.56 7.43 12.69
C ASN A 253 -17.03 6.94 11.32
N GLU A 254 -16.15 6.86 10.33
CA GLU A 254 -16.47 6.29 9.01
C GLU A 254 -16.83 4.80 9.14
N VAL A 255 -16.05 4.04 9.91
CA VAL A 255 -16.32 2.61 10.17
C VAL A 255 -17.69 2.41 10.83
N PHE A 256 -17.97 3.16 11.89
CA PHE A 256 -19.27 3.07 12.56
C PHE A 256 -20.42 3.55 11.69
N HIS A 257 -20.22 4.60 10.88
CA HIS A 257 -21.26 5.10 9.99
C HIS A 257 -21.62 4.07 8.90
N ALA A 258 -20.62 3.39 8.33
CA ALA A 258 -20.81 2.37 7.31
C ALA A 258 -21.46 1.09 7.85
N ARG A 259 -21.20 0.72 9.11
CA ARG A 259 -21.77 -0.48 9.74
C ARG A 259 -23.18 -0.28 10.31
N ASP A 260 -23.66 0.95 10.43
CA ASP A 260 -25.01 1.21 10.91
C ASP A 260 -26.03 0.71 9.87
N THR A 261 -26.87 -0.25 10.27
CA THR A 261 -27.88 -0.87 9.40
C THR A 261 -28.95 0.09 8.91
N HIS A 262 -29.06 1.29 9.49
CA HIS A 262 -29.96 2.34 9.01
C HIS A 262 -29.37 3.16 7.85
N HIS A 263 -28.09 2.92 7.53
CA HIS A 263 -27.39 3.61 6.45
C HIS A 263 -27.12 2.67 5.28
N THR A 264 -27.26 3.23 4.08
CA THR A 264 -26.75 2.65 2.84
C THR A 264 -25.54 3.46 2.44
N VAL A 265 -24.36 2.85 2.48
CA VAL A 265 -23.07 3.53 2.27
C VAL A 265 -22.33 2.86 1.12
N ASP A 266 -21.85 3.67 0.18
CA ASP A 266 -20.91 3.23 -0.85
C ASP A 266 -19.50 3.67 -0.49
N LEU A 267 -18.50 2.86 -0.84
CA LEU A 267 -17.10 3.28 -0.85
C LEU A 267 -16.68 3.51 -2.31
N PHE A 268 -16.31 4.75 -2.62
CA PHE A 268 -15.87 5.16 -3.95
C PHE A 268 -14.38 5.49 -3.93
N ILE A 269 -13.57 4.59 -4.51
CA ILE A 269 -12.11 4.74 -4.54
C ILE A 269 -11.68 5.16 -5.95
N VAL A 270 -10.85 6.20 -6.03
CA VAL A 270 -10.15 6.59 -7.25
C VAL A 270 -8.66 6.33 -7.08
N SER A 271 -8.11 5.41 -7.86
CA SER A 271 -6.69 5.00 -7.80
C SER A 271 -5.90 5.38 -9.04
N ASP A 272 -4.58 5.23 -8.98
CA ASP A 272 -3.63 5.62 -10.05
C ASP A 272 -3.86 7.06 -10.56
N ILE A 273 -4.25 7.97 -9.65
CA ILE A 273 -4.47 9.37 -9.99
C ILE A 273 -3.16 9.99 -10.45
N LYS A 274 -3.14 10.49 -11.68
CA LYS A 274 -2.01 11.24 -12.22
C LYS A 274 -1.98 12.63 -11.61
N VAL A 275 -0.87 13.00 -10.99
CA VAL A 275 -0.67 14.33 -10.40
C VAL A 275 0.52 15.02 -11.06
N THR A 276 0.26 16.19 -11.64
CA THR A 276 1.29 17.08 -12.20
C THR A 276 1.33 18.40 -11.44
N LYS A 277 2.49 19.04 -11.36
CA LYS A 277 2.64 20.38 -10.78
C LYS A 277 2.93 21.39 -11.89
N THR A 278 2.09 22.39 -12.05
CA THR A 278 2.23 23.45 -13.06
C THR A 278 1.98 24.79 -12.37
N ASP A 279 2.87 25.76 -12.58
CA ASP A 279 2.79 27.10 -11.97
C ASP A 279 2.57 27.10 -10.44
N GLY A 280 3.15 26.11 -9.75
CA GLY A 280 3.02 25.93 -8.30
C GLY A 280 1.74 25.22 -7.86
N ALA A 281 0.77 24.99 -8.74
CA ALA A 281 -0.49 24.30 -8.44
C ALA A 281 -0.44 22.81 -8.83
N TYR A 282 -1.15 21.98 -8.08
CA TYR A 282 -1.33 20.56 -8.40
C TYR A 282 -2.57 20.34 -9.26
N HIS A 283 -2.38 19.62 -10.36
CA HIS A 283 -3.43 19.20 -11.27
C HIS A 283 -3.54 17.67 -11.26
N CYS A 284 -4.77 17.17 -11.10
CA CYS A 284 -5.07 15.75 -11.06
C CYS A 284 -5.86 15.33 -12.31
N SER A 285 -5.59 14.14 -12.83
CA SER A 285 -6.29 13.59 -14.00
C SER A 285 -6.27 12.05 -14.00
N GLY A 286 -7.12 11.46 -14.83
CA GLY A 286 -7.19 10.01 -15.03
C GLY A 286 -7.68 9.24 -13.82
N GLY A 287 -6.95 8.17 -13.50
CA GLY A 287 -7.27 7.21 -12.45
C GLY A 287 -8.40 6.26 -12.78
N ASP A 288 -8.47 5.17 -12.02
CA ASP A 288 -9.48 4.12 -12.14
C ASP A 288 -10.45 4.17 -10.97
N VAL A 289 -11.70 3.79 -11.22
CA VAL A 289 -12.76 3.79 -10.20
C VAL A 289 -12.99 2.37 -9.72
N LEU A 290 -12.86 2.17 -8.41
CA LEU A 290 -13.37 1.00 -7.69
C LEU A 290 -14.54 1.46 -6.83
N LEU A 291 -15.74 0.96 -7.14
CA LEU A 291 -16.97 1.24 -6.41
C LEU A 291 -17.40 -0.02 -5.65
N LEU A 292 -17.46 0.07 -4.32
CA LEU A 292 -18.10 -0.94 -3.48
C LEU A 292 -19.45 -0.41 -3.04
N GLU A 293 -20.51 -0.96 -3.61
CA GLU A 293 -21.89 -0.61 -3.25
C GLU A 293 -22.31 -1.32 -1.96
N ASP A 294 -23.13 -0.65 -1.15
CA ASP A 294 -23.64 -1.19 0.13
C ASP A 294 -22.51 -1.73 1.04
N TRP A 295 -21.38 -1.02 1.00
CA TRP A 295 -20.14 -1.39 1.64
C TRP A 295 -20.23 -1.35 3.16
N GLN A 296 -19.72 -2.42 3.79
CA GLN A 296 -19.54 -2.53 5.23
C GLN A 296 -18.13 -3.06 5.50
N PRO A 297 -17.26 -2.33 6.22
CA PRO A 297 -15.91 -2.81 6.52
C PRO A 297 -15.97 -4.01 7.49
N ALA A 298 -15.43 -5.15 7.07
CA ALA A 298 -15.28 -6.31 7.93
C ALA A 298 -14.16 -6.10 8.95
N GLU A 299 -14.27 -6.70 10.15
CA GLU A 299 -13.22 -6.59 11.17
C GLU A 299 -11.87 -7.16 10.70
N ALA A 300 -11.89 -8.28 9.97
CA ALA A 300 -10.69 -8.92 9.44
C ALA A 300 -9.89 -8.01 8.48
N ASP A 301 -10.54 -7.02 7.87
CA ASP A 301 -9.95 -6.08 6.91
C ASP A 301 -9.52 -4.75 7.54
N LEU A 302 -9.65 -4.60 8.87
CA LEU A 302 -9.27 -3.40 9.59
C LEU A 302 -8.00 -3.63 10.41
N ARG A 303 -6.99 -2.78 10.18
CA ARG A 303 -5.80 -2.69 11.04
C ARG A 303 -5.77 -1.33 11.73
N PRO A 304 -5.67 -1.28 13.08
CA PRO A 304 -5.59 -0.01 13.79
C PRO A 304 -4.33 0.79 13.40
N THR A 305 -4.50 2.05 13.00
CA THR A 305 -3.37 2.93 12.60
C THR A 305 -3.18 4.14 13.52
N ARG A 306 -4.19 4.47 14.34
CA ARG A 306 -4.16 5.61 15.26
C ARG A 306 -4.79 5.22 16.60
N TYR A 307 -4.21 5.73 17.67
CA TYR A 307 -4.65 5.47 19.04
C TYR A 307 -4.85 6.78 19.80
N GLN A 308 -5.79 6.76 20.75
CA GLN A 308 -5.94 7.79 21.76
C GLN A 308 -5.25 7.34 23.05
N TYR A 309 -4.45 8.21 23.67
CA TYR A 309 -3.74 7.92 24.91
C TYR A 309 -4.38 8.64 26.09
N LEU A 310 -4.72 7.89 27.14
CA LEU A 310 -5.15 8.44 28.43
C LEU A 310 -3.92 8.83 29.25
N VAL A 311 -3.72 10.14 29.48
CA VAL A 311 -2.60 10.64 30.28
C VAL A 311 -2.90 10.42 31.77
N PRO A 312 -2.08 9.66 32.52
CA PRO A 312 -2.29 9.46 33.95
C PRO A 312 -2.10 10.78 34.72
N GLN A 313 -2.97 11.04 35.70
CA GLN A 313 -2.80 12.18 36.60
C GLN A 313 -1.82 11.80 37.72
N PRO A 314 -0.82 12.66 38.03
CA PRO A 314 0.03 12.41 39.19
C PRO A 314 -0.82 12.41 40.47
N PRO A 315 -0.43 11.64 41.50
CA PRO A 315 -1.13 11.67 42.78
C PRO A 315 -1.16 13.10 43.32
N ALA A 316 -2.31 13.51 43.86
CA ALA A 316 -2.45 14.82 44.49
C ALA A 316 -1.39 14.96 45.60
N ALA A 317 -0.68 16.09 45.64
CA ALA A 317 0.23 16.37 46.73
C ALA A 317 -0.56 16.32 48.06
N PRO A 318 0.01 15.73 49.13
CA PRO A 318 -0.64 15.75 50.42
C PRO A 318 -0.96 17.21 50.79
N GLN A 319 -2.20 17.46 51.22
CA GLN A 319 -2.57 18.78 51.73
C GLN A 319 -1.73 19.08 52.99
N PRO A 320 -1.23 20.32 53.14
CA PRO A 320 -0.31 20.69 54.21
C PRO A 320 -0.88 20.53 55.62
#